data_AF-A0AAN7Z541-F1
#
_entry.id   AF-A0AAN7Z541-F1
#
_cell.length_a   1.000
_cell.length_b   1.000
_cell.length_c   1.000
_cell.angle_alpha   90.00
_cell.angle_beta   90.00
_cell.angle_gamma   90.00
#
_symmetry.space_group_name_H-M   'P 1'
#
loop_
_entity.id
_entity.type
_entity.pdbx_description
1 polymer ?
#
loop_
_entity_poly.entity_id
_entity_poly.type
_entity_poly.pdbx_seq_one_letter_code
_entity_poly.pdbx_strand_id
1 'polypeptide(L)'
;MKLNIYISIIIIFLISRSLGEIWTNCGPNEKFKITSVSIVPDPPVKGKLVTITGSGDLGESVTGGEVQILVKYGLIILIKETKDLCTFPGLPFTCPINKGTYSQTVNFTIPESAPNGKYTGHVSINDQNSTEIACIDVTLTL
;
A
#
# COMPACT_ATOMS: atom_id res chain seq x y z
N MET A 1 57.38 -11.99 -27.39
CA MET A 1 56.70 -13.31 -27.35
C MET A 1 55.59 -13.25 -26.31
N LYS A 2 54.34 -13.29 -26.78
CA LYS A 2 53.05 -13.61 -26.10
C LYS A 2 52.73 -12.95 -24.73
N LEU A 3 51.82 -11.97 -24.63
CA LEU A 3 50.34 -12.00 -24.82
C LEU A 3 49.58 -12.54 -23.58
N ASN A 4 48.69 -11.70 -23.01
CA ASN A 4 47.44 -11.99 -22.28
C ASN A 4 47.34 -11.40 -20.86
N ILE A 5 46.22 -10.84 -20.39
CA ILE A 5 44.93 -10.39 -20.97
C ILE A 5 44.25 -9.57 -19.87
N TYR A 6 43.49 -8.56 -20.27
CA TYR A 6 42.67 -7.68 -19.43
C TYR A 6 41.78 -8.45 -18.43
N ILE A 7 42.09 -8.37 -17.14
CA ILE A 7 41.09 -8.66 -16.11
C ILE A 7 40.24 -7.39 -16.00
N SER A 8 39.23 -7.33 -16.87
CA SER A 8 38.10 -6.44 -16.72
C SER A 8 37.48 -6.73 -15.36
N ILE A 9 37.69 -5.83 -14.40
CA ILE A 9 36.87 -5.77 -13.19
C ILE A 9 35.52 -5.27 -13.68
N ILE A 10 34.70 -6.21 -14.16
CA ILE A 10 33.28 -6.00 -14.38
C ILE A 10 32.74 -5.83 -12.96
N ILE A 11 32.64 -4.57 -12.51
CA ILE A 11 31.82 -4.21 -11.37
C ILE A 11 30.41 -4.63 -11.80
N ILE A 12 30.02 -5.85 -11.41
CA ILE A 12 28.62 -6.24 -11.37
C ILE A 12 28.03 -5.31 -10.33
N PHE A 13 27.57 -4.14 -10.77
CA PHE A 13 26.59 -3.38 -10.01
C PHE A 13 25.47 -4.39 -9.83
N LEU A 14 25.29 -4.88 -8.60
CA LEU A 14 24.05 -5.49 -8.17
C LEU A 14 23.01 -4.39 -8.35
N ILE A 15 22.52 -4.24 -9.58
CA ILE A 15 21.27 -3.57 -9.84
C ILE A 15 20.28 -4.52 -9.20
N SER A 16 20.10 -4.35 -7.88
CA SER A 16 18.91 -4.80 -7.18
C SER A 16 17.79 -4.25 -8.03
N ARG A 17 17.26 -5.09 -8.92
CA ARG A 17 16.02 -4.77 -9.60
C ARG A 17 15.03 -4.72 -8.46
N SER A 18 14.79 -3.51 -7.96
CA SER A 18 13.65 -3.23 -7.12
C SER A 18 12.49 -3.92 -7.82
N LEU A 19 11.98 -4.99 -7.21
CA LEU A 19 10.70 -5.55 -7.60
C LEU A 19 9.78 -4.33 -7.64
N GLY A 20 9.20 -4.03 -8.80
CA GLY A 20 8.43 -2.80 -8.97
C GLY A 20 7.48 -2.62 -7.81
N GLU A 21 7.38 -1.39 -7.29
CA GLU A 21 6.56 -1.11 -6.11
C GLU A 21 5.16 -1.69 -6.32
N ILE A 22 4.74 -2.57 -5.41
CA ILE A 22 3.44 -3.27 -5.53
C ILE A 22 2.27 -2.35 -5.19
N TRP A 23 2.52 -1.07 -4.91
CA TRP A 23 1.52 -0.08 -4.57
C TRP A 23 1.74 1.20 -5.39
N THR A 24 0.67 1.98 -5.55
CA THR A 24 0.71 3.32 -6.15
C THR A 24 -0.33 4.21 -5.50
N ASN A 25 -0.08 5.52 -5.48
CA ASN A 25 -1.14 6.48 -5.19
C ASN A 25 -2.06 6.61 -6.41
N CYS A 26 -3.37 6.47 -6.23
CA CYS A 26 -4.36 6.53 -7.31
C CYS A 26 -5.14 7.85 -7.40
N GLY A 27 -4.84 8.81 -6.52
CA GLY A 27 -5.57 10.06 -6.40
C GLY A 27 -4.69 11.31 -6.45
N PRO A 28 -5.27 12.51 -6.28
CA PRO A 28 -4.59 13.77 -6.57
C PRO A 28 -3.61 14.24 -5.47
N ASN A 29 -3.48 13.53 -4.34
CA ASN A 29 -2.59 13.89 -3.21
C ASN A 29 -2.86 15.25 -2.55
N GLU A 30 -4.11 15.73 -2.57
CA GLU A 30 -4.41 17.11 -2.13
C GLU A 30 -4.51 17.26 -0.61
N LYS A 31 -5.16 16.33 0.08
CA LYS A 31 -5.41 16.43 1.54
C LYS A 31 -4.44 15.65 2.38
N PHE A 32 -4.11 14.42 1.96
CA PHE A 32 -3.10 13.60 2.61
C PHE A 32 -1.93 13.34 1.68
N LYS A 33 -0.76 13.87 2.03
CA LYS A 33 0.47 13.65 1.30
C LYS A 33 1.15 12.39 1.82
N ILE A 34 1.06 11.30 1.06
CA ILE A 34 1.75 10.05 1.40
C ILE A 34 3.27 10.28 1.30
N THR A 35 3.99 10.05 2.40
CA THR A 35 5.45 10.17 2.44
C THR A 35 6.15 8.82 2.27
N SER A 36 5.52 7.74 2.74
CA SER A 36 6.08 6.39 2.61
C SER A 36 4.99 5.33 2.76
N VAL A 37 5.18 4.21 2.06
CA VAL A 37 4.46 2.96 2.31
C VAL A 37 5.50 1.85 2.38
N SER A 38 5.44 1.06 3.45
CA SER A 38 6.27 -0.12 3.65
C SER A 38 5.38 -1.34 3.73
N ILE A 39 5.74 -2.41 3.03
CA ILE A 39 5.03 -3.69 3.05
C ILE A 39 6.06 -4.75 3.44
N VAL A 40 5.75 -5.58 4.42
CA VAL A 40 6.68 -6.61 4.92
C VAL A 40 5.92 -7.90 5.19
N PRO A 41 6.33 -9.04 4.60
CA PRO A 41 7.37 -9.17 3.59
C PRO A 41 6.96 -8.54 2.25
N ASP A 42 7.94 -8.07 1.48
CA ASP A 42 7.76 -7.61 0.10
C ASP A 42 8.63 -8.48 -0.84
N PRO A 43 8.02 -9.32 -1.71
CA PRO A 43 6.58 -9.44 -1.93
C PRO A 43 5.86 -10.21 -0.79
N PRO A 44 4.56 -9.95 -0.58
CA PRO A 44 3.75 -10.68 0.40
C PRO A 44 3.81 -12.20 0.22
N VAL A 45 3.91 -12.95 1.32
CA VAL A 45 4.04 -14.40 1.32
C VAL A 45 2.81 -15.04 1.96
N LYS A 46 2.22 -16.02 1.28
CA LYS A 46 1.08 -16.80 1.81
C LYS A 46 1.42 -17.46 3.14
N GLY A 47 0.42 -17.56 4.01
CA GLY A 47 0.57 -18.13 5.35
C GLY A 47 1.37 -17.27 6.33
N LYS A 48 1.98 -16.16 5.88
CA LYS A 48 2.75 -15.25 6.73
C LYS A 48 1.97 -13.97 7.00
N LEU A 49 2.22 -13.39 8.17
CA LEU A 49 1.73 -12.07 8.52
C LEU A 49 2.36 -11.04 7.58
N VAL A 50 1.50 -10.26 6.92
CA VAL A 50 1.87 -9.10 6.11
C VAL A 50 1.57 -7.85 6.92
N THR A 51 2.58 -7.01 7.09
CA THR A 51 2.53 -5.72 7.77
C THR A 51 2.63 -4.62 6.73
N ILE A 52 1.61 -3.76 6.63
CA ILE A 52 1.64 -2.55 5.81
C ILE A 52 1.74 -1.36 6.75
N THR A 53 2.73 -0.50 6.54
CA THR A 53 2.85 0.79 7.26
C THR A 53 2.81 1.93 6.26
N GLY A 54 1.76 2.74 6.33
CA GLY A 54 1.63 3.98 5.55
C GLY A 54 1.90 5.19 6.42
N SER A 55 2.69 6.13 5.93
CA SER A 55 2.95 7.41 6.61
C SER A 55 2.70 8.59 5.68
N GLY A 56 2.29 9.71 6.24
CA GLY A 56 2.05 10.94 5.48
C GLY A 56 1.55 12.10 6.34
N ASP A 57 1.28 13.21 5.67
CA ASP A 57 0.85 14.46 6.30
C ASP A 57 -0.57 14.84 5.87
N LEU A 58 -1.45 15.04 6.85
CA LEU A 58 -2.81 15.53 6.66
C LEU A 58 -2.82 17.05 6.77
N GLY A 59 -3.18 17.74 5.68
CA GLY A 59 -3.17 19.20 5.60
C GLY A 59 -4.31 19.90 6.35
N GLU A 60 -5.43 19.21 6.52
CA GLU A 60 -6.67 19.76 7.11
C GLU A 60 -7.37 18.77 8.02
N SER A 61 -8.10 19.27 9.02
CA SER A 61 -8.83 18.40 9.94
C SER A 61 -10.03 17.75 9.25
N VAL A 62 -10.24 16.46 9.55
CA VAL A 62 -11.32 15.64 9.01
C VAL A 62 -12.30 15.35 10.14
N THR A 63 -13.57 15.72 9.97
CA THR A 63 -14.60 15.55 11.01
C THR A 63 -15.42 14.29 10.84
N GLY A 64 -15.35 13.67 9.67
CA GLY A 64 -16.09 12.47 9.28
C GLY A 64 -15.56 11.95 7.95
N GLY A 65 -15.98 10.77 7.54
CA GLY A 65 -15.57 10.23 6.26
C GLY A 65 -15.86 8.75 6.11
N GLU A 66 -15.49 8.21 4.96
CA GLU A 66 -15.65 6.81 4.63
C GLU A 66 -14.39 6.22 4.02
N VAL A 67 -14.19 4.94 4.25
CA VAL A 67 -13.15 4.11 3.67
C VAL A 67 -13.83 3.09 2.76
N GLN A 68 -13.49 3.14 1.48
CA GLN A 68 -13.94 2.19 0.47
C GLN A 68 -12.81 1.22 0.15
N ILE A 69 -13.08 -0.08 0.25
CA ILE A 69 -12.11 -1.15 0.04
C ILE A 69 -12.62 -2.08 -1.05
N LEU A 70 -11.80 -2.30 -2.08
CA LEU A 70 -12.09 -3.22 -3.16
C LEU A 70 -10.90 -4.14 -3.40
N VAL A 71 -11.07 -5.44 -3.20
CA VAL A 71 -10.07 -6.47 -3.48
C VAL A 71 -10.58 -7.42 -4.54
N LYS A 72 -9.76 -7.70 -5.55
CA LYS A 72 -10.07 -8.63 -6.63
C LYS A 72 -8.99 -9.70 -6.78
N TYR A 73 -9.41 -10.88 -7.23
CA TYR A 73 -8.56 -11.94 -7.77
C TYR A 73 -8.90 -12.12 -9.25
N GLY A 74 -7.98 -11.71 -10.13
CA GLY A 74 -8.26 -11.56 -11.55
C GLY A 74 -9.44 -10.60 -11.78
N LEU A 75 -10.54 -11.10 -12.33
CA LEU A 75 -11.78 -10.35 -12.57
C LEU A 75 -12.83 -10.52 -11.45
N ILE A 76 -12.60 -11.43 -10.50
CA ILE A 76 -13.55 -11.77 -9.43
C ILE A 76 -13.34 -10.81 -8.26
N ILE A 77 -14.42 -10.22 -7.76
CA ILE A 77 -14.41 -9.38 -6.56
C ILE A 77 -14.43 -10.27 -5.32
N LEU A 78 -13.42 -10.15 -4.47
CA LEU A 78 -13.34 -10.87 -3.19
C LEU A 78 -13.90 -10.03 -2.04
N ILE A 79 -13.55 -8.74 -2.00
CA ILE A 79 -14.00 -7.79 -0.99
C ILE A 79 -14.48 -6.54 -1.71
N LYS A 80 -15.66 -6.05 -1.33
CA LYS A 80 -16.16 -4.73 -1.73
C LYS A 80 -16.95 -4.18 -0.56
N GLU A 81 -16.31 -3.31 0.21
CA GLU A 81 -16.88 -2.78 1.45
C GLU A 81 -16.71 -1.26 1.51
N THR A 82 -17.70 -0.61 2.11
CA THR A 82 -17.61 0.79 2.54
C THR A 82 -17.81 0.80 4.04
N LYS A 83 -16.93 1.49 4.75
CA LYS A 83 -16.97 1.63 6.21
C LYS A 83 -16.79 3.09 6.60
N ASP A 84 -17.30 3.45 7.75
CA ASP A 84 -17.09 4.76 8.32
C ASP A 84 -15.64 4.90 8.83
N LEU A 85 -14.97 5.99 8.44
CA LEU A 85 -13.57 6.26 8.75
C LEU A 85 -13.31 6.39 10.26
N CYS A 86 -14.26 6.97 10.99
CA CYS A 86 -14.14 7.31 12.40
C CYS A 86 -14.38 6.11 13.32
N THR A 87 -14.95 5.04 12.78
CA THR A 87 -15.32 3.83 13.52
C THR A 87 -14.69 2.57 12.93
N PHE A 88 -13.84 2.71 11.90
CA PHE A 88 -13.24 1.58 11.22
C PHE A 88 -12.35 0.78 12.18
N PRO A 89 -12.69 -0.48 12.47
CA PRO A 89 -11.89 -1.31 13.36
C PRO A 89 -10.52 -1.56 12.74
N GLY A 90 -9.46 -1.17 13.45
CA GLY A 90 -8.07 -1.32 12.98
C GLY A 90 -7.38 0.00 12.61
N LEU A 91 -8.11 1.13 12.60
CA LEU A 91 -7.49 2.46 12.56
C LEU A 91 -7.71 3.16 13.91
N PRO A 92 -6.67 3.77 14.51
CA PRO A 92 -6.76 4.45 15.81
C PRO A 92 -7.31 5.88 15.67
N PHE A 93 -8.19 6.10 14.69
CA PHE A 93 -8.71 7.43 14.39
C PHE A 93 -10.06 7.63 15.07
N THR A 94 -10.09 8.54 16.04
CA THR A 94 -11.34 9.07 16.59
C THR A 94 -11.57 10.45 15.98
N CYS A 95 -12.73 10.67 15.39
CA CYS A 95 -13.05 11.97 14.80
C CYS A 95 -13.38 13.01 15.88
N PRO A 96 -12.97 14.28 15.71
CA PRO A 96 -12.26 14.81 14.53
C PRO A 96 -10.77 14.43 14.50
N ILE A 97 -10.29 14.03 13.32
CA ILE A 97 -8.87 13.78 13.04
C ILE A 97 -8.23 15.13 12.74
N ASN A 98 -7.29 15.57 13.58
CA ASN A 98 -6.65 16.87 13.41
C ASN A 98 -5.63 16.86 12.26
N LYS A 99 -5.33 18.01 11.66
CA LYS A 99 -4.17 18.12 10.76
C LYS A 99 -2.88 17.67 11.45
N GLY A 100 -1.94 17.08 10.71
CA GLY A 100 -0.65 16.63 11.24
C GLY A 100 -0.08 15.42 10.53
N THR A 101 1.06 14.93 11.03
CA THR A 101 1.74 13.74 10.51
C THR A 101 1.15 12.47 11.13
N TYR A 102 0.86 11.50 10.28
CA TYR A 102 0.30 10.21 10.66
C TYR A 102 1.14 9.07 10.14
N SER A 103 1.24 8.01 10.95
CA SER A 103 1.80 6.73 10.56
C SER A 103 0.88 5.63 11.08
N GLN A 104 0.42 4.77 10.17
CA GLN A 104 -0.51 3.70 10.49
C GLN A 104 -0.02 2.36 9.98
N THR A 105 -0.08 1.37 10.86
CA THR A 105 0.30 0.00 10.57
C THR A 105 -0.93 -0.90 10.59
N VAL A 106 -1.15 -1.65 9.49
CA VAL A 106 -2.21 -2.64 9.37
C VAL A 106 -1.57 -4.00 9.13
N ASN A 107 -2.07 -5.00 9.83
CA ASN A 107 -1.61 -6.38 9.72
C ASN A 107 -2.71 -7.24 9.12
N PHE A 108 -2.36 -8.09 8.17
CA PHE A 108 -3.26 -9.11 7.62
C PHE A 108 -2.47 -10.36 7.23
N THR A 109 -3.16 -11.47 7.01
CA THR A 109 -2.53 -12.72 6.54
C THR A 109 -3.24 -13.18 5.28
N ILE A 110 -2.47 -13.46 4.24
CA ILE A 110 -2.99 -14.12 3.04
C ILE A 110 -3.01 -15.63 3.32
N PRO A 111 -4.15 -16.32 3.29
CA PRO A 111 -4.22 -17.75 3.59
C PRO A 111 -3.34 -18.58 2.64
N GLU A 112 -2.78 -19.70 3.11
CA GLU A 112 -2.03 -20.64 2.25
C GLU A 112 -2.88 -21.22 1.12
N SER A 113 -4.19 -21.37 1.36
CA SER A 113 -5.16 -21.84 0.36
C SER A 113 -5.51 -20.80 -0.71
N ALA A 114 -5.01 -19.56 -0.62
CA ALA A 114 -5.26 -18.53 -1.62
C ALA A 114 -4.69 -18.99 -2.98
N PRO A 115 -5.46 -18.97 -4.09
CA PRO A 115 -4.98 -19.35 -5.41
C PRO A 115 -3.76 -18.53 -5.87
N ASN A 116 -2.91 -19.12 -6.71
CA ASN A 116 -1.86 -18.37 -7.43
C ASN A 116 -2.49 -17.46 -8.48
N GLY A 117 -1.94 -16.26 -8.68
CA GLY A 117 -2.41 -15.33 -9.69
C GLY A 117 -2.41 -13.87 -9.23
N LYS A 118 -3.06 -13.01 -10.03
CA LYS A 118 -3.07 -11.57 -9.83
C LYS A 118 -4.15 -11.14 -8.85
N TYR A 119 -3.73 -10.41 -7.82
CA TYR A 119 -4.60 -9.74 -6.89
C TYR A 119 -4.45 -8.23 -7.04
N THR A 120 -5.56 -7.51 -6.98
CA THR A 120 -5.56 -6.05 -6.96
C THR A 120 -6.37 -5.56 -5.77
N GLY A 121 -5.79 -4.67 -4.97
CA GLY A 121 -6.47 -3.91 -3.93
C GLY A 121 -6.63 -2.46 -4.36
N HIS A 122 -7.75 -1.86 -4.03
CA HIS A 122 -8.02 -0.44 -4.17
C HIS A 122 -8.63 0.05 -2.85
N VAL A 123 -8.03 1.08 -2.27
CA VAL A 123 -8.50 1.70 -1.03
C VAL A 123 -8.63 3.20 -1.29
N SER A 124 -9.85 3.72 -1.15
CA SER A 124 -10.13 5.16 -1.20
C SER A 124 -10.64 5.61 0.15
N ILE A 125 -10.13 6.73 0.64
CA ILE A 125 -10.58 7.37 1.87
C ILE A 125 -11.08 8.75 1.49
N ASN A 126 -12.33 9.05 1.84
CA ASN A 126 -12.97 10.32 1.55
C ASN A 126 -13.45 10.97 2.86
N ASP A 127 -13.42 12.30 2.92
CA ASP A 127 -13.87 13.07 4.08
C ASP A 127 -15.40 13.26 4.13
N GLN A 128 -15.88 14.02 5.10
CA GLN A 128 -17.30 14.35 5.29
C GLN A 128 -17.96 15.05 4.09
N ASN A 129 -17.16 15.62 3.18
CA ASN A 129 -17.60 16.31 1.97
C ASN A 129 -17.40 15.44 0.72
N SER A 130 -17.15 14.13 0.90
CA SER A 130 -16.81 13.20 -0.17
C SER A 130 -15.55 13.57 -0.96
N THR A 131 -14.70 14.43 -0.39
CA THR A 131 -13.43 14.81 -1.01
C THR A 131 -12.36 13.80 -0.62
N GLU A 132 -11.56 13.37 -1.58
CA GLU A 132 -10.53 12.36 -1.33
C GLU A 132 -9.49 12.87 -0.32
N ILE A 133 -9.25 12.05 0.70
CA ILE A 133 -8.16 12.20 1.66
C ILE A 133 -6.93 11.48 1.11
N ALA A 134 -7.06 10.18 0.82
CA ALA A 134 -6.01 9.33 0.29
C ALA A 134 -6.58 8.23 -0.60
N CYS A 135 -5.82 7.85 -1.63
CA CYS A 135 -6.13 6.74 -2.52
C CYS A 135 -4.89 5.87 -2.72
N ILE A 136 -5.02 4.57 -2.49
CA ILE A 136 -3.94 3.59 -2.66
C ILE A 136 -4.44 2.41 -3.50
N ASP A 137 -3.74 2.14 -4.59
CA ASP A 137 -3.87 0.90 -5.35
C ASP A 137 -2.71 -0.03 -5.02
N VAL A 138 -2.99 -1.32 -4.94
CA VAL A 138 -2.01 -2.38 -4.72
C VAL A 138 -2.19 -3.44 -5.80
N THR A 139 -1.11 -3.85 -6.45
CA THR A 139 -1.09 -4.97 -7.39
C THR A 139 0.00 -5.96 -7.00
N LEU A 140 -0.41 -7.19 -6.71
CA LEU A 140 0.51 -8.26 -6.33
C LEU A 140 0.18 -9.54 -7.10
N THR A 141 1.22 -10.33 -7.38
CA THR A 141 1.07 -11.65 -7.99
C THR A 141 1.62 -12.68 -7.01
N LEU A 142 0.76 -13.63 -6.63
CA LEU A 142 1.10 -14.75 -5.75
C LEU A 142 1.42 -16.02 -6.52
#